data_AF-A0A9P0P9V8-F1
#
_entry.id   AF-A0A9P0P9V8-F1
#
_cell.length_a   1.000
_cell.length_b   1.000
_cell.length_c   1.000
_cell.angle_alpha   90.00
_cell.angle_beta   90.00
_cell.angle_gamma   90.00
#
_symmetry.space_group_name_H-M   'P 1'
#
loop_
_entity.id
_entity.type
_entity.pdbx_description
1 polymer ?
#
loop_
_entity_poly.entity_id
_entity_poly.type
_entity_poly.pdbx_seq_one_letter_code
_entity_poly.pdbx_strand_id
1 'polypeptide(L)'
;MMNNMNINMMHAQQQPNPQQLQQQQLQQQQMQQQAQQQQQQQQQQQQQQQQQQQQSPLDNISKVKSLVGPLRESLSNTIKTAAQTLNQNSQIDIGSQKGMEMQIPRFDKNLEEFYTICDQIELNLKTSIKCLTQQESSTRYLNLPVAPTKTESIGLNDNTLTYPQFLATAGAQVAYTKEIHDTLVAAAQNISPSD
;
A
#
# COMPACT_ATOMS: atom_id res chain seq x y z
N MET A 1 44.52 -9.33 -61.26
CA MET A 1 43.82 -10.01 -62.37
C MET A 1 44.47 -11.37 -62.57
N MET A 2 43.67 -12.36 -62.96
CA MET A 2 43.98 -13.79 -63.20
C MET A 2 43.71 -14.73 -62.00
N ASN A 3 42.41 -15.01 -61.85
CA ASN A 3 41.91 -16.27 -61.32
C ASN A 3 42.02 -17.33 -62.43
N ASN A 4 42.65 -18.47 -62.19
CA ASN A 4 42.34 -19.71 -62.90
C ASN A 4 42.88 -20.93 -62.14
N MET A 5 42.01 -21.68 -61.47
CA MET A 5 41.99 -23.14 -61.57
C MET A 5 40.78 -23.72 -60.86
N ASN A 6 39.91 -24.25 -61.70
CA ASN A 6 38.89 -25.23 -61.37
C ASN A 6 39.55 -26.48 -60.76
N ILE A 7 39.17 -26.85 -59.54
CA ILE A 7 39.31 -28.22 -59.03
C ILE A 7 37.92 -28.68 -58.60
N ASN A 8 37.30 -29.43 -59.52
CA ASN A 8 36.33 -30.45 -59.20
C ASN A 8 36.92 -31.42 -58.17
N MET A 9 36.28 -31.56 -57.02
CA MET A 9 36.38 -32.77 -56.22
C MET A 9 34.98 -33.23 -55.85
N MET A 10 34.60 -34.36 -56.45
CA MET A 10 33.45 -35.17 -56.07
C MET A 10 33.49 -35.48 -54.57
N HIS A 11 32.36 -35.36 -53.87
CA HIS A 11 31.95 -36.43 -52.96
C HIS A 11 30.49 -36.34 -52.51
N ALA A 12 29.85 -37.51 -52.56
CA ALA A 12 28.69 -37.95 -51.79
C ALA A 12 27.38 -37.16 -51.94
N GLN A 13 26.73 -37.47 -53.06
CA GLN A 13 25.29 -37.46 -53.24
C GLN A 13 24.62 -38.35 -52.16
N GLN A 14 24.16 -37.72 -51.06
CA GLN A 14 23.06 -38.25 -50.25
C GLN A 14 21.81 -37.45 -50.61
N GLN A 15 20.86 -38.12 -51.27
CA GLN A 15 19.53 -37.56 -51.49
C GLN A 15 18.87 -37.30 -50.13
N PRO A 16 18.47 -36.07 -49.79
CA PRO A 16 17.66 -35.84 -48.62
C PRO A 16 16.27 -36.44 -48.87
N ASN A 17 15.87 -37.38 -48.02
CA ASN A 17 14.59 -38.06 -48.10
C ASN A 17 13.46 -37.00 -47.99
N PRO A 18 12.55 -36.84 -48.98
CA PRO A 18 11.62 -35.72 -49.03
C PRO A 18 10.61 -35.67 -47.86
N GLN A 19 10.43 -36.78 -47.13
CA GLN A 19 9.62 -36.82 -45.90
C GLN A 19 10.30 -36.16 -44.69
N GLN A 20 11.64 -36.16 -44.60
CA GLN A 20 12.33 -35.52 -43.48
C GLN A 20 12.35 -33.98 -43.62
N LEU A 21 12.43 -33.45 -44.84
CA LEU A 21 12.42 -32.00 -45.06
C LEU A 21 11.06 -31.39 -44.69
N GLN A 22 9.96 -32.10 -44.98
CA GLN A 22 8.61 -31.63 -44.63
C GLN A 22 8.34 -31.70 -43.13
N GLN A 23 8.85 -32.72 -42.44
CA GLN A 23 8.72 -32.82 -40.98
C GLN A 23 9.58 -31.76 -40.26
N GLN A 24 10.76 -31.44 -40.78
CA GLN A 24 11.61 -30.39 -40.21
C GLN A 24 11.03 -28.98 -40.42
N GLN A 25 10.34 -28.74 -41.54
CA GLN A 25 9.67 -27.45 -41.78
C GLN A 25 8.43 -27.28 -40.89
N LEU A 26 7.66 -28.34 -40.63
CA LEU A 26 6.54 -28.27 -39.67
C LEU A 26 7.01 -27.99 -38.24
N GLN A 27 8.13 -28.60 -37.83
CA GLN A 27 8.66 -28.40 -36.47
C GLN A 27 9.23 -26.99 -36.27
N GLN A 28 9.82 -26.39 -37.30
CA GLN A 28 10.30 -25.01 -37.23
C GLN A 28 9.14 -23.99 -37.20
N GLN A 29 8.05 -24.25 -37.92
CA GLN A 29 6.87 -23.38 -37.90
C GLN A 29 6.10 -23.45 -36.56
N GLN A 30 6.08 -24.62 -35.92
CA GLN A 30 5.44 -24.77 -34.60
C GLN A 30 6.23 -24.05 -33.49
N MET A 31 7.56 -24.03 -33.56
CA MET A 31 8.38 -23.31 -32.57
C MET A 31 8.26 -21.79 -32.71
N GLN A 32 8.14 -21.27 -33.94
CA GLN A 32 7.96 -19.84 -34.17
C GLN A 32 6.59 -19.33 -33.70
N GLN A 33 5.55 -20.17 -33.78
CA GLN A 33 4.22 -19.81 -33.30
C GLN A 33 4.12 -19.85 -31.76
N GLN A 34 4.89 -20.72 -31.10
CA GLN A 34 4.95 -20.77 -29.64
C GLN A 34 5.77 -19.61 -29.04
N ALA A 35 6.83 -19.15 -29.72
CA ALA A 35 7.59 -17.97 -29.29
C ALA A 35 6.76 -16.67 -29.39
N GLN A 36 5.89 -16.55 -30.39
CA GLN A 36 5.06 -15.35 -30.58
C GLN A 36 3.90 -15.26 -29.57
N GLN A 37 3.34 -16.40 -29.12
CA GLN A 37 2.36 -16.41 -28.03
C GLN A 37 2.97 -16.05 -26.67
N GLN A 38 4.23 -16.45 -26.42
CA GLN A 38 4.89 -16.16 -25.15
C GLN A 38 5.29 -14.67 -25.02
N GLN A 39 5.57 -14.00 -26.15
CA GLN A 39 5.86 -12.56 -26.15
C GLN A 39 4.59 -11.70 -25.97
N GLN A 40 3.43 -12.17 -26.42
CA GLN A 40 2.17 -11.45 -26.24
C GLN A 40 1.61 -11.57 -24.81
N GLN A 41 1.91 -12.65 -24.09
CA GLN A 41 1.53 -12.80 -22.69
C GLN A 41 2.37 -11.95 -21.73
N GLN A 42 3.62 -11.63 -22.11
CA GLN A 42 4.49 -10.79 -21.28
C GLN A 42 4.18 -9.28 -21.40
N GLN A 43 3.58 -8.85 -22.52
CA GLN A 43 3.16 -7.45 -22.69
C GLN A 43 1.84 -7.11 -21.98
N GLN A 44 0.97 -8.10 -21.72
CA GLN A 44 -0.27 -7.87 -20.97
C GLN A 44 -0.06 -7.82 -19.45
N GLN A 45 1.02 -8.41 -18.93
CA GLN A 45 1.34 -8.32 -17.50
C GLN A 45 2.01 -7.00 -17.08
N GLN A 46 2.56 -6.21 -18.01
CA GLN A 46 3.09 -4.87 -17.70
C GLN A 46 2.01 -3.78 -17.60
N GLN A 47 0.78 -4.03 -18.07
CA GLN A 47 -0.33 -3.07 -17.93
C GLN A 47 -1.12 -3.21 -16.63
N GLN A 48 -0.89 -4.25 -15.82
CA GLN A 48 -1.53 -4.40 -14.50
C GLN A 48 -0.62 -4.01 -13.31
N GLN A 49 0.65 -3.67 -13.55
CA GLN A 49 1.59 -3.32 -12.47
C GLN A 49 1.85 -1.83 -12.25
N GLN A 50 1.17 -0.93 -12.98
CA GLN A 50 0.96 0.44 -12.51
C GLN A 50 -0.47 0.56 -11.97
N GLN A 51 -0.71 -0.01 -10.79
CA GLN A 51 -0.77 0.80 -9.59
C GLN A 51 -1.68 2.02 -9.73
N GLN A 52 -2.98 1.79 -9.96
CA GLN A 52 -3.98 2.50 -9.17
C GLN A 52 -3.93 2.02 -7.71
N GLN A 53 -2.75 2.12 -7.08
CA GLN A 53 -2.68 2.71 -5.75
C GLN A 53 -2.96 4.21 -5.95
N GLN A 54 -4.19 4.55 -6.33
CA GLN A 54 -4.83 5.66 -5.65
C GLN A 54 -5.06 5.17 -4.23
N GLN A 55 -3.96 5.11 -3.44
CA GLN A 55 -4.07 5.56 -2.07
C GLN A 55 -4.49 7.02 -2.21
N SER A 56 -5.80 7.22 -2.42
CA SER A 56 -6.43 8.50 -2.13
C SER A 56 -5.87 8.88 -0.77
N PRO A 57 -5.23 10.07 -0.65
CA PRO A 57 -4.55 10.47 0.56
C PRO A 57 -5.46 10.11 1.71
N LEU A 58 -5.00 9.22 2.61
CA LEU A 58 -5.80 8.57 3.64
C LEU A 58 -6.76 9.58 4.25
N ASP A 59 -7.98 9.66 3.72
CA ASP A 59 -8.89 10.73 4.10
C ASP A 59 -9.64 10.24 5.33
N ASN A 60 -8.88 10.19 6.42
CA ASN A 60 -9.35 9.79 7.74
C ASN A 60 -10.54 10.67 8.17
N ILE A 61 -10.62 11.92 7.68
CA ILE A 61 -11.77 12.79 7.90
C ILE A 61 -13.00 12.28 7.12
N SER A 62 -12.86 11.92 5.85
CA SER A 62 -13.95 11.29 5.10
C SER A 62 -14.38 9.94 5.69
N LYS A 63 -13.45 9.14 6.20
CA LYS A 63 -13.77 7.92 6.96
C LYS A 63 -14.61 8.23 8.20
N VAL A 64 -14.20 9.20 9.02
CA VAL A 64 -14.99 9.64 10.18
C VAL A 64 -16.40 10.08 9.76
N LYS A 65 -16.52 10.88 8.71
CA LYS A 65 -17.83 11.31 8.18
C LYS A 65 -18.71 10.12 7.78
N SER A 66 -18.14 9.11 7.13
CA SER A 66 -18.88 7.89 6.76
C SER A 66 -19.35 7.07 7.97
N LEU A 67 -18.62 7.14 9.10
CA LEU A 67 -18.96 6.42 10.33
C LEU A 67 -20.07 7.10 11.15
N VAL A 68 -20.41 8.37 10.89
CA VAL A 68 -21.47 9.09 11.63
C VAL A 68 -22.85 8.42 11.48
N GLY A 69 -23.18 7.92 10.30
CA GLY A 69 -24.42 7.17 10.06
C GLY A 69 -24.49 5.88 10.89
N PRO A 70 -23.53 4.96 10.70
CA PRO A 70 -23.40 3.74 11.50
C PRO A 70 -23.38 3.99 13.01
N LEU A 71 -22.70 5.04 13.48
CA LEU A 71 -22.66 5.41 14.90
C LEU A 71 -24.06 5.72 15.43
N ARG A 72 -24.85 6.52 14.70
CA ARG A 72 -26.22 6.87 15.07
C ARG A 72 -27.12 5.64 15.08
N GLU A 73 -26.96 4.77 14.10
CA GLU A 73 -27.75 3.55 13.99
C GLU A 73 -27.43 2.56 15.11
N SER A 74 -26.15 2.29 15.37
CA SER A 74 -25.69 1.41 16.45
C SER A 74 -26.12 1.92 17.82
N LEU A 75 -26.03 3.24 18.07
CA LEU A 75 -26.55 3.84 19.30
C LEU A 75 -28.07 3.65 19.43
N SER A 76 -28.82 3.88 18.34
CA SER A 76 -30.27 3.68 18.31
C SER A 76 -30.65 2.23 18.64
N ASN A 77 -29.95 1.26 18.05
CA ASN A 77 -30.17 -0.16 18.29
C ASN A 77 -29.83 -0.54 19.73
N THR A 78 -28.72 -0.03 20.27
CA THR A 78 -28.32 -0.22 21.67
C THR A 78 -29.41 0.23 22.63
N ILE A 79 -29.95 1.45 22.43
CA ILE A 79 -31.02 2.00 23.27
C ILE A 79 -32.31 1.19 23.14
N LYS A 80 -32.71 0.81 21.91
CA LYS A 80 -33.90 0.00 21.68
C LYS A 80 -33.81 -1.35 22.37
N THR A 81 -32.68 -2.03 22.24
CA THR A 81 -32.45 -3.33 22.88
C THR A 81 -32.43 -3.19 24.40
N ALA A 82 -31.78 -2.16 24.95
CA ALA A 82 -31.82 -1.89 26.39
C ALA A 82 -33.25 -1.67 26.91
N ALA A 83 -34.05 -0.87 26.20
CA ALA A 83 -35.44 -0.63 26.56
C ALA A 83 -36.29 -1.91 26.50
N GLN A 84 -36.08 -2.76 25.50
CA GLN A 84 -36.73 -4.07 25.39
C GLN A 84 -36.36 -4.98 26.56
N THR A 85 -35.07 -5.04 26.93
CA THR A 85 -34.60 -5.81 28.09
C THR A 85 -35.22 -5.33 29.39
N LEU A 86 -35.27 -4.01 29.63
CA LEU A 86 -35.90 -3.44 30.83
C LEU A 86 -37.40 -3.72 30.90
N ASN A 87 -38.12 -3.55 29.79
CA ASN A 87 -39.55 -3.81 29.75
C ASN A 87 -39.85 -5.30 29.96
N GLN A 88 -39.05 -6.20 29.39
CA GLN A 88 -39.19 -7.63 29.63
C GLN A 88 -38.97 -7.98 31.10
N ASN A 89 -37.90 -7.46 31.72
CA ASN A 89 -37.64 -7.69 33.14
C ASN A 89 -38.82 -7.22 34.00
N SER A 90 -39.37 -6.03 33.71
CA SER A 90 -40.55 -5.53 34.40
C SER A 90 -41.79 -6.44 34.23
N GLN A 91 -42.01 -7.01 33.04
CA GLN A 91 -43.15 -7.90 32.78
C GLN A 91 -43.00 -9.27 33.46
N ILE A 92 -41.76 -9.74 33.63
CA ILE A 92 -41.42 -10.93 34.41
C ILE A 92 -41.71 -10.67 35.90
N ASP A 93 -41.26 -9.52 36.43
CA ASP A 93 -41.45 -9.15 37.85
C ASP A 93 -42.93 -9.04 38.24
N ILE A 94 -43.77 -8.54 37.33
CA ILE A 94 -45.23 -8.42 37.54
C ILE A 94 -45.94 -9.79 37.36
N GLY A 95 -45.22 -10.84 36.97
CA GLY A 95 -45.77 -12.18 36.75
C GLY A 95 -46.60 -12.31 35.46
N SER A 96 -46.52 -11.31 34.58
CA SER A 96 -47.31 -11.23 33.34
C SER A 96 -46.72 -12.08 32.20
N GLN A 97 -45.45 -12.48 32.29
CA GLN A 97 -44.82 -13.45 31.39
C GLN A 97 -44.22 -14.63 32.18
N LYS A 98 -44.73 -15.84 31.94
CA LYS A 98 -44.11 -17.08 32.42
C LYS A 98 -42.97 -17.49 31.50
N GLY A 99 -41.76 -17.01 31.77
CA GLY A 99 -40.47 -17.64 31.45
C GLY A 99 -40.31 -18.32 30.08
N MET A 100 -40.97 -17.86 29.02
CA MET A 100 -40.73 -18.38 27.68
C MET A 100 -39.53 -17.63 27.11
N GLU A 101 -38.51 -18.42 26.80
CA GLU A 101 -37.19 -18.08 26.29
C GLU A 101 -37.26 -17.32 24.96
N MET A 102 -37.70 -16.07 25.02
CA MET A 102 -37.62 -15.14 23.90
C MET A 102 -36.15 -14.73 23.81
N GLN A 103 -35.44 -15.23 22.79
CA GLN A 103 -34.07 -14.78 22.54
C GLN A 103 -34.09 -13.27 22.27
N ILE A 104 -33.73 -12.49 23.30
CA ILE A 104 -33.52 -11.07 23.16
C ILE A 104 -32.27 -10.88 22.27
N PRO A 105 -32.31 -9.99 21.27
CA PRO A 105 -31.11 -9.46 20.66
C PRO A 105 -30.13 -9.05 21.76
N ARG A 106 -28.91 -9.60 21.78
CA ARG A 106 -27.98 -9.38 22.89
C ARG A 106 -27.60 -7.90 22.95
N PHE A 107 -28.00 -7.21 24.03
CA PHE A 107 -27.59 -5.83 24.32
C PHE A 107 -26.07 -5.68 24.18
N ASP A 108 -25.31 -6.64 24.70
CA ASP A 108 -23.85 -6.68 24.64
C ASP A 108 -23.32 -6.55 23.21
N LYS A 109 -23.98 -7.19 22.24
CA LYS A 109 -23.57 -7.14 20.83
C LYS A 109 -23.76 -5.74 20.23
N ASN A 110 -24.90 -5.10 20.49
CA ASN A 110 -25.15 -3.74 20.00
C ASN A 110 -24.17 -2.75 20.66
N LEU A 111 -23.87 -2.96 21.95
CA LEU A 111 -22.93 -2.14 22.69
C LEU A 111 -21.49 -2.31 22.18
N GLU A 112 -21.07 -3.55 21.89
CA GLU A 112 -19.76 -3.85 21.28
C GLU A 112 -19.60 -3.20 19.90
N GLU A 113 -20.65 -3.25 19.07
CA GLU A 113 -20.67 -2.58 17.77
C GLU A 113 -20.54 -1.05 17.92
N PHE A 114 -21.23 -0.46 18.88
CA PHE A 114 -21.15 0.97 19.17
C PHE A 114 -19.72 1.38 19.55
N TYR A 115 -19.09 0.64 20.48
CA TYR A 115 -17.70 0.92 20.87
C TYR A 115 -16.72 0.71 19.73
N THR A 116 -16.90 -0.33 18.91
CA THR A 116 -16.06 -0.58 17.74
C THR A 116 -16.10 0.59 16.74
N ILE A 117 -17.24 1.24 16.56
CA ILE A 117 -17.37 2.43 15.71
C ILE A 117 -16.71 3.64 16.37
N CYS A 118 -16.87 3.83 17.68
CA CYS A 118 -16.20 4.89 18.43
C CYS A 118 -14.67 4.77 18.33
N ASP A 119 -14.12 3.58 18.51
CA ASP A 119 -12.68 3.31 18.42
C ASP A 119 -12.13 3.64 17.02
N GLN A 120 -12.88 3.27 15.98
CA GLN A 120 -12.53 3.62 14.61
C GLN A 120 -12.54 5.14 14.38
N ILE A 121 -13.54 5.85 14.89
CA ILE A 121 -13.59 7.31 14.80
C ILE A 121 -12.39 7.93 15.52
N GLU A 122 -12.12 7.49 16.74
CA GLU A 122 -11.00 7.97 17.54
C GLU A 122 -9.65 7.74 16.84
N LEU A 123 -9.43 6.55 16.30
CA LEU A 123 -8.21 6.20 15.56
C LEU A 123 -8.03 7.12 14.34
N ASN A 124 -9.08 7.32 13.54
CA ASN A 124 -9.01 8.16 12.36
C ASN A 124 -8.74 9.63 12.75
N LEU A 125 -9.40 10.16 13.79
CA LEU A 125 -9.16 11.52 14.27
C LEU A 125 -7.74 11.72 14.80
N LYS A 126 -7.24 10.78 15.61
CA LYS A 126 -5.83 10.79 16.08
C LYS A 126 -4.85 10.77 14.90
N THR A 127 -5.15 9.98 13.87
CA THR A 127 -4.33 9.91 12.67
C THR A 127 -4.35 11.23 11.90
N SER A 128 -5.52 11.84 11.71
CA SER A 128 -5.64 13.17 11.10
C SER A 128 -4.84 14.24 11.83
N ILE A 129 -4.87 14.25 13.16
CA ILE A 129 -4.08 15.20 13.96
C ILE A 129 -2.59 14.99 13.69
N LYS A 130 -2.10 13.75 13.71
CA LYS A 130 -0.69 13.43 13.41
C LYS A 130 -0.29 13.89 12.01
N CYS A 131 -1.15 13.69 11.01
CA CYS A 131 -0.90 14.15 9.63
C CYS A 131 -0.82 15.69 9.56
N LEU A 132 -1.68 16.41 10.29
CA LEU A 132 -1.63 17.87 10.36
C LEU A 132 -0.33 18.37 11.01
N THR A 133 0.04 17.79 12.16
CA THR A 133 1.31 18.12 12.83
C THR A 133 2.53 17.78 11.98
N GLN A 134 2.49 16.66 11.27
CA GLN A 134 3.54 16.27 10.33
C GLN A 134 3.66 17.27 9.17
N GLN A 135 2.53 17.73 8.62
CA GLN A 135 2.51 18.73 7.56
C GLN A 135 3.08 20.07 8.06
N GLU A 136 2.68 20.53 9.24
CA GLU A 136 3.22 21.75 9.85
C GLU A 136 4.75 21.66 10.03
N SER A 137 5.22 20.54 10.57
CA SER A 137 6.65 20.27 10.75
C SER A 137 7.39 20.23 9.41
N SER A 138 6.80 19.59 8.40
CA SER A 138 7.34 19.55 7.04
C SER A 138 7.52 20.97 6.48
N THR A 139 6.49 21.82 6.59
CA THR A 139 6.57 23.22 6.11
C THR A 139 7.53 24.10 6.90
N ARG A 140 7.75 23.79 8.18
CA ARG A 140 8.59 24.60 9.07
C ARG A 140 10.07 24.25 8.96
N TYR A 141 10.39 22.97 8.80
CA TYR A 141 11.77 22.46 8.89
C TYR A 141 12.36 22.00 7.56
N LEU A 142 11.54 21.89 6.50
CA LEU A 142 12.03 21.58 5.15
C LEU A 142 11.88 22.79 4.24
N ASN A 143 12.88 22.99 3.39
CA ASN A 143 12.88 24.06 2.38
C ASN A 143 12.00 23.72 1.18
N LEU A 144 11.73 22.43 0.95
CA LEU A 144 10.96 21.93 -0.18
C LEU A 144 9.89 20.95 0.32
N PRO A 145 8.66 21.03 -0.21
CA PRO A 145 7.59 20.10 0.15
C PRO A 145 7.92 18.68 -0.31
N VAL A 146 7.53 17.69 0.47
CA VAL A 146 7.73 16.26 0.15
C VAL A 146 6.54 15.75 -0.66
N ALA A 147 6.82 15.01 -1.74
CA ALA A 147 5.80 14.40 -2.56
C ALA A 147 4.95 13.41 -1.74
N PRO A 148 3.61 13.47 -1.83
CA PRO A 148 2.69 12.68 -1.00
C PRO A 148 2.67 11.18 -1.35
N THR A 149 3.14 10.81 -2.55
CA THR A 149 3.15 9.43 -3.02
C THR A 149 4.57 8.93 -3.23
N LYS A 150 4.77 7.63 -2.96
CA LYS A 150 6.02 6.90 -3.19
C LYS A 150 6.28 6.61 -4.69
N THR A 151 5.71 7.42 -5.58
CA THR A 151 5.88 7.28 -7.02
C THR A 151 7.28 7.71 -7.40
N GLU A 152 8.08 6.74 -7.80
CA GLU A 152 9.38 6.97 -8.43
C GLU A 152 9.15 7.68 -9.77
N SER A 153 9.55 8.95 -9.81
CA SER A 153 10.27 9.55 -10.95
C SER A 153 9.54 9.83 -12.28
N ILE A 154 8.20 9.85 -12.37
CA ILE A 154 7.55 10.31 -13.61
C ILE A 154 6.74 11.59 -13.36
N GLY A 155 7.35 12.74 -13.67
CA GLY A 155 6.68 14.04 -13.76
C GLY A 155 6.65 14.91 -12.50
N LEU A 156 7.52 14.65 -11.51
CA LEU A 156 7.63 15.52 -10.33
C LEU A 156 8.40 16.80 -10.69
N ASN A 157 7.85 17.95 -10.31
CA ASN A 157 8.48 19.26 -10.46
C ASN A 157 9.78 19.31 -9.64
N ASP A 158 10.82 19.99 -10.14
CA ASP A 158 12.11 20.21 -9.43
C ASP A 158 11.96 20.87 -8.05
N ASN A 159 10.79 21.45 -7.77
CA ASN A 159 10.44 22.10 -6.50
C ASN A 159 9.84 21.15 -5.45
N THR A 160 9.97 19.83 -5.58
CA THR A 160 9.43 18.86 -4.61
C THR A 160 10.44 17.77 -4.29
N LEU A 161 10.50 17.33 -3.03
CA LEU A 161 11.36 16.23 -2.60
C LEU A 161 10.66 14.89 -2.79
N THR A 162 11.32 13.94 -3.43
CA THR A 162 10.92 12.53 -3.36
C THR A 162 11.18 11.97 -1.95
N TYR A 163 10.49 10.89 -1.58
CA TYR A 163 10.70 10.25 -0.27
C TYR A 163 12.16 9.83 0.00
N PRO A 164 12.91 9.24 -0.97
CA PRO A 164 14.34 8.98 -0.78
C PRO A 164 15.18 10.24 -0.56
N GLN A 165 14.91 11.32 -1.30
CA GLN A 165 15.61 12.60 -1.13
C GLN A 165 15.31 13.25 0.23
N PHE A 166 14.05 13.16 0.68
CA PHE A 166 13.66 13.58 2.03
C PHE A 166 14.46 12.81 3.09
N LEU A 167 14.57 11.48 2.97
CA LEU A 167 15.30 10.66 3.93
C LEU A 167 16.79 11.01 3.95
N ALA A 168 17.41 11.22 2.78
CA ALA A 168 18.79 11.67 2.67
C ALA A 168 18.99 13.05 3.33
N THR A 169 18.06 13.98 3.10
CA THR A 169 18.09 15.32 3.71
C THR A 169 17.99 15.26 5.24
N ALA A 170 17.03 14.50 5.76
CA ALA A 170 16.87 14.30 7.20
C ALA A 170 18.12 13.63 7.81
N GLY A 171 18.69 12.64 7.13
CA GLY A 171 19.93 11.99 7.56
C GLY A 171 21.11 12.96 7.66
N ALA A 172 21.28 13.83 6.64
CA ALA A 172 22.33 14.85 6.64
C ALA A 172 22.13 15.89 7.76
N GLN A 173 20.88 16.32 8.02
CA GLN A 173 20.56 17.23 9.12
C GLN A 173 20.91 16.63 10.49
N VAL A 174 20.58 15.34 10.70
CA VAL A 174 20.92 14.62 11.94
C VAL A 174 22.43 14.47 12.11
N ALA A 175 23.14 14.08 11.05
CA ALA A 175 24.60 13.95 11.08
C ALA A 175 25.29 15.29 11.41
N TYR A 176 24.87 16.37 10.74
CA TYR A 176 25.39 17.71 10.99
C TYR A 176 25.13 18.20 12.42
N THR A 177 23.92 17.95 12.94
CA THR A 177 23.58 18.29 14.34
C THR A 177 24.47 17.54 15.32
N LYS A 178 24.76 16.26 15.04
CA LYS A 178 25.68 15.45 15.85
C LYS A 178 27.11 16.00 15.82
N GLU A 179 27.62 16.39 14.65
CA GLU A 179 28.94 16.98 14.51
C GLU A 179 29.08 18.29 15.30
N ILE A 180 28.06 19.16 15.26
CA ILE A 180 28.02 20.38 16.08
C ILE A 180 28.03 20.02 17.56
N HIS A 181 27.19 19.08 17.99
CA HIS A 181 27.12 18.63 19.37
C HIS A 181 28.48 18.11 19.85
N ASP A 182 29.11 17.21 19.09
CA ASP A 182 30.39 16.60 19.45
C ASP A 182 31.50 17.66 19.52
N THR A 183 31.48 18.63 18.61
CA THR A 183 32.40 19.78 18.63
C THR A 183 32.20 20.64 19.87
N LEU A 184 30.95 20.94 20.23
CA LEU A 184 30.63 21.72 21.43
C LEU A 184 31.00 20.98 22.72
N VAL A 185 30.78 19.66 22.79
CA VAL A 185 31.18 18.83 23.93
C VAL A 185 32.70 18.81 24.08
N ALA A 186 33.44 18.60 22.98
CA ALA A 186 34.90 18.64 23.01
C ALA A 186 35.42 20.01 23.46
N ALA A 187 34.82 21.10 22.96
CA ALA A 187 35.16 22.45 23.41
C ALA A 187 34.84 22.65 24.90
N ALA A 188 33.70 22.17 25.39
CA ALA A 188 33.27 22.25 26.79
C ALA A 188 34.21 21.50 27.74
N GLN A 189 34.70 20.32 27.35
CA GLN A 189 35.66 19.55 28.13
C GLN A 189 37.04 20.24 28.20
N ASN A 190 37.43 20.96 27.15
CA ASN A 190 38.69 21.72 27.14
C ASN A 190 38.63 22.98 28.03
N ILE A 191 37.45 23.50 28.34
CA ILE A 191 37.26 24.71 29.18
C ILE A 191 36.85 24.41 30.61
N SER A 192 36.40 23.19 30.95
CA SER A 192 36.14 22.80 32.34
C SER A 192 37.46 22.42 32.99
N PRO A 193 38.00 23.22 33.94
CA PRO A 193 39.21 22.84 34.67
C PRO A 193 38.91 21.56 35.45
N SER A 194 39.81 20.59 35.36
CA SER A 194 39.83 19.48 36.31
C SER A 194 40.36 20.03 37.64
N ASP A 195 39.47 20.40 38.56
CA ASP A 195 39.79 20.49 39.99
C ASP A 195 39.77 19.09 40.62
#